data_AF-A0A5N5M3C1-F1
#
_entry.id   AF-A0A5N5M3C1-F1
#
_cell.length_a   1.000
_cell.length_b   1.000
_cell.length_c   1.000
_cell.angle_alpha   90.00
_cell.angle_beta   90.00
_cell.angle_gamma   90.00
#
_symmetry.space_group_name_H-M   'P 1'
#
loop_
_entity.id
_entity.type
_entity.pdbx_description
1 polymer ?
#
loop_
_entity_poly.entity_id
_entity_poly.type
_entity_poly.pdbx_seq_one_letter_code
_entity_poly.pdbx_strand_id
1 'polypeptide(L)'
;MLVVCSQRDSVLLPAGGTAGRVSVLQRDVLQSYTSLEDFLTDAPKTLMFWFFQRRMSFLSQKTMQKWSRDRLDDYVLLPATNGFVTRTLCFFVSHFWHTKDDPDPNGKYLRLLQDTLRPQTWLYIWLDWTCAPQHPRTQVEQAYFLRTLQSVSGIIRNSGFVWYYPPFEPRLWILYEVAEYTLTCDGGLESITTANMRTFEDHVKEMLQIGVGPMLAKHGYRCTYEHDMKFLTSWLECLVVFKKLNIDIFDIRVLLDHMTWRQTAKELPVQTIKGRMKLRRYEGTFEFLGELHMFTPFPQSRKTDNEFANNEVGTLKR
;
A
#
# COMPACT_ATOMS: atom_id res chain seq x y z
N MET A 1 7.72 -14.53 19.94
CA MET A 1 7.57 -15.58 18.92
C MET A 1 6.72 -14.99 17.79
N LEU A 2 7.20 -14.92 16.56
CA LEU A 2 6.45 -14.30 15.46
C LEU A 2 5.24 -15.17 15.10
N VAL A 3 4.02 -14.66 15.30
CA VAL A 3 2.78 -15.41 15.04
C VAL A 3 2.33 -15.20 13.60
N VAL A 4 2.20 -16.31 12.86
CA VAL A 4 1.61 -16.36 11.52
C VAL A 4 0.17 -16.80 11.64
N CYS A 5 -0.77 -16.05 11.06
CA CYS A 5 -2.11 -16.59 10.87
C CYS A 5 -2.03 -17.74 9.87
N SER A 6 -2.32 -18.96 10.31
CA SER A 6 -2.65 -20.01 9.36
C SER A 6 -4.08 -19.77 8.90
N GLN A 7 -4.38 -19.98 7.61
CA GLN A 7 -5.76 -19.98 7.11
C GLN A 7 -6.67 -21.00 7.83
N ARG A 8 -6.13 -21.85 8.72
CA ARG A 8 -6.89 -22.84 9.51
C ARG A 8 -7.54 -22.28 10.77
N ASP A 9 -7.21 -21.07 11.22
CA ASP A 9 -7.84 -20.46 12.40
C ASP A 9 -9.11 -19.65 12.06
N SER A 10 -9.53 -19.68 10.79
CA SER A 10 -10.78 -19.09 10.30
C SER A 10 -11.68 -20.18 9.70
N VAL A 11 -12.77 -20.48 10.39
CA VAL A 11 -13.91 -21.24 9.89
C VAL A 11 -14.54 -20.48 8.70
N LEU A 12 -14.86 -21.24 7.64
CA LEU A 12 -15.63 -20.91 6.42
C LEU A 12 -14.98 -20.08 5.31
N LEU A 13 -14.36 -20.77 4.32
CA LEU A 13 -14.51 -20.44 2.89
C LEU A 13 -14.61 -21.75 2.06
N PRO A 14 -15.45 -21.81 1.00
CA PRO A 14 -15.66 -23.03 0.22
C PRO A 14 -14.60 -23.24 -0.86
N ALA A 15 -14.28 -24.54 -1.06
CA ALA A 15 -13.69 -25.23 -2.20
C ALA A 15 -12.77 -24.47 -3.18
N GLY A 16 -11.47 -24.77 -3.11
CA GLY A 16 -10.47 -24.51 -4.15
C GLY A 16 -9.08 -24.95 -3.69
N GLY A 17 -8.75 -26.22 -3.92
CA GLY A 17 -7.60 -26.91 -3.30
C GLY A 17 -6.22 -26.43 -3.75
N THR A 18 -5.66 -25.42 -3.09
CA THR A 18 -4.20 -25.12 -3.06
C THR A 18 -3.74 -24.45 -1.75
N ALA A 19 -4.66 -23.84 -1.00
CA ALA A 19 -4.42 -23.12 0.26
C ALA A 19 -3.65 -23.91 1.34
N GLY A 20 -3.92 -25.22 1.47
CA GLY A 20 -3.39 -26.04 2.57
C GLY A 20 -1.87 -26.22 2.59
N ARG A 21 -1.21 -26.32 1.42
CA ARG A 21 0.25 -26.52 1.33
C ARG A 21 1.05 -25.22 1.47
N VAL A 22 0.48 -24.09 1.03
CA VAL A 22 1.14 -22.77 1.11
C VAL A 22 1.27 -22.31 2.56
N SER A 23 0.27 -22.61 3.40
CA SER A 23 0.26 -22.20 4.82
C SER A 23 1.32 -22.89 5.69
N VAL A 24 1.73 -24.12 5.37
CA VAL A 24 2.74 -24.87 6.15
C VAL A 24 4.14 -24.31 5.87
N LEU A 25 4.48 -24.12 4.59
CA LEU A 25 5.78 -23.60 4.16
C LEU A 25 6.08 -22.22 4.79
N GLN A 26 5.08 -21.35 4.90
CA GLN A 26 5.26 -19.99 5.43
C GLN A 26 5.39 -19.95 6.95
N ARG A 27 4.71 -20.85 7.66
CA ARG A 27 4.90 -21.02 9.10
C ARG A 27 6.30 -21.53 9.40
N ASP A 28 6.76 -22.52 8.64
CA ASP A 28 8.11 -23.08 8.79
C ASP A 28 9.18 -22.03 8.50
N VAL A 29 8.98 -21.19 7.48
CA VAL A 29 9.84 -20.04 7.19
C VAL A 29 9.91 -19.08 8.38
N LEU A 30 8.77 -18.68 8.96
CA LEU A 30 8.78 -17.74 10.09
C LEU A 30 9.35 -18.36 11.38
N GLN A 31 9.18 -19.66 11.57
CA GLN A 31 9.77 -20.40 12.69
C GLN A 31 11.28 -20.62 12.53
N SER A 32 11.84 -20.52 11.32
CA SER A 32 13.28 -20.63 11.10
C SER A 32 14.07 -19.39 11.57
N TYR A 33 13.40 -18.27 11.86
CA TYR A 33 14.06 -17.06 12.34
C TYR A 33 14.07 -16.99 13.87
N THR A 34 15.25 -16.69 14.43
CA THR A 34 15.48 -16.60 15.87
C THR A 34 15.25 -15.21 16.45
N SER A 35 15.31 -14.17 15.61
CA SER A 35 15.07 -12.79 16.01
C SER A 35 14.32 -11.99 14.94
N LEU A 36 13.79 -10.83 15.33
CA LEU A 36 13.20 -9.87 14.39
C LEU A 36 14.26 -9.35 13.41
N GLU A 37 15.49 -9.15 13.85
CA GLU A 37 16.58 -8.65 13.01
C GLU A 37 16.95 -9.65 11.91
N ASP A 38 17.08 -10.94 12.26
CA ASP A 38 17.29 -12.02 11.28
C ASP A 38 16.14 -12.05 10.26
N PHE A 39 14.90 -11.99 10.76
CA PHE A 39 13.71 -11.99 9.92
C PHE A 39 13.69 -10.80 8.94
N LEU A 40 13.88 -9.58 9.43
CA LEU A 40 13.85 -8.37 8.59
C LEU A 40 15.04 -8.30 7.62
N THR A 41 16.15 -8.96 7.93
CA THR A 41 17.33 -9.02 7.06
C THR A 41 17.12 -10.00 5.90
N ASP A 42 16.55 -11.17 6.17
CA ASP A 42 16.59 -12.28 5.21
C ASP A 42 15.25 -12.63 4.58
N ALA A 43 14.14 -12.64 5.32
CA ALA A 43 12.83 -12.97 4.75
C ALA A 43 12.46 -12.02 3.61
N PRO A 44 12.57 -10.69 3.77
CA PRO A 44 12.47 -9.69 2.70
C PRO A 44 13.17 -9.99 1.38
N LYS A 45 14.27 -10.74 1.36
CA LYS A 45 14.99 -11.02 0.10
C LYS A 45 14.27 -12.03 -0.78
N THR A 46 13.47 -12.90 -0.18
CA THR A 46 12.81 -14.02 -0.86
C THR A 46 11.28 -13.89 -0.86
N LEU A 47 10.71 -13.37 0.24
CA LEU A 47 9.27 -13.22 0.46
C LEU A 47 8.97 -11.92 1.21
N MET A 48 8.01 -11.14 0.72
CA MET A 48 7.52 -9.97 1.45
C MET A 48 6.45 -10.39 2.46
N PHE A 49 6.51 -9.83 3.66
CA PHE A 49 5.49 -9.95 4.70
C PHE A 49 5.11 -8.56 5.18
N TRP A 50 3.85 -8.36 5.50
CA TRP A 50 3.32 -7.13 6.08
C TRP A 50 2.97 -7.36 7.55
N PHE A 51 3.42 -6.46 8.42
CA PHE A 51 2.83 -6.35 9.75
C PHE A 51 1.44 -5.75 9.59
N PHE A 52 0.43 -6.43 10.11
CA PHE A 52 -0.87 -5.85 10.36
C PHE A 52 -1.10 -5.83 11.87
N GLN A 53 -1.72 -4.77 12.38
CA GLN A 53 -2.11 -4.71 13.78
C GLN A 53 -3.36 -5.54 14.02
N ARG A 54 -3.39 -6.26 15.14
CA ARG A 54 -4.54 -7.08 15.56
C ARG A 54 -5.69 -6.19 16.00
N ARG A 55 -6.93 -6.58 15.71
CA ARG A 55 -8.14 -5.85 16.13
C ARG A 55 -8.16 -5.49 17.61
N MET A 56 -7.84 -6.46 18.47
CA MET A 56 -7.84 -6.23 19.92
C MET A 56 -6.82 -5.17 20.33
N SER A 57 -5.61 -5.20 19.75
CA SER A 57 -4.57 -4.20 20.01
C SER A 57 -4.94 -2.83 19.46
N PHE A 58 -5.59 -2.75 18.29
CA PHE A 58 -6.06 -1.47 17.75
C PHE A 58 -7.20 -0.85 18.58
N LEU A 59 -8.18 -1.65 18.98
CA LEU A 59 -9.34 -1.17 19.73
C LEU A 59 -9.05 -0.82 21.20
N SER A 60 -7.94 -1.32 21.78
CA SER A 60 -7.55 -1.02 23.16
C SER A 60 -6.70 0.25 23.31
N GLN A 61 -6.19 0.80 22.20
CA GLN A 61 -5.34 1.98 22.21
C GLN A 61 -6.11 3.24 22.63
N LYS A 62 -5.43 4.10 23.40
CA LYS A 62 -5.93 5.45 23.76
C LYS A 62 -5.47 6.52 22.76
N THR A 63 -4.31 6.32 22.15
CA THR A 63 -3.70 7.15 21.10
C THR A 63 -3.06 6.24 20.05
N MET A 64 -2.92 6.71 18.81
CA MET A 64 -2.32 5.91 17.73
C MET A 64 -0.89 5.54 18.09
N GLN A 65 -0.66 4.25 18.33
CA GLN A 65 0.64 3.78 18.75
C GLN A 65 1.58 3.65 17.55
N LYS A 66 2.72 4.32 17.64
CA LYS A 66 3.84 4.09 16.72
C LYS A 66 4.23 2.61 16.70
N TRP A 67 4.56 2.10 15.51
CA TRP A 67 5.13 0.77 15.36
C TRP A 67 6.31 0.58 16.33
N SER A 68 6.41 -0.61 16.94
CA SER A 68 7.45 -0.92 17.92
C SER A 68 7.88 -2.37 17.82
N ARG A 69 9.21 -2.57 17.70
CA ARG A 69 9.87 -3.87 17.75
C ARG A 69 9.71 -4.61 19.07
N ASP A 70 9.36 -3.90 20.14
CA ASP A 70 9.24 -4.45 21.49
C ASP A 70 7.80 -4.91 21.80
N ARG A 71 6.85 -4.66 20.89
CA ARG A 71 5.43 -4.99 21.05
C ARG A 71 4.93 -5.91 19.93
N LEU A 72 5.69 -6.94 19.59
CA LEU A 72 5.37 -7.82 18.45
C LEU A 72 4.02 -8.56 18.60
N ASP A 73 3.55 -8.77 19.83
CA ASP A 73 2.26 -9.42 20.12
C ASP A 73 1.04 -8.59 19.65
N ASP A 74 1.24 -7.30 19.39
CA ASP A 74 0.22 -6.41 18.83
C ASP A 74 -0.03 -6.66 17.33
N TYR A 75 0.85 -7.42 16.68
CA TYR A 75 0.84 -7.59 15.24
C TYR A 75 0.65 -9.05 14.83
N VAL A 76 0.25 -9.21 13.57
CA VAL A 76 0.34 -10.46 12.83
C VAL A 76 1.19 -10.21 11.58
N LEU A 77 1.97 -11.21 11.17
CA LEU A 77 2.66 -11.19 9.88
C LEU A 77 1.80 -11.89 8.83
N LEU A 78 1.44 -11.16 7.78
CA LEU A 78 0.72 -11.68 6.64
C LEU A 78 1.65 -11.72 5.42
N PRO A 79 1.77 -12.86 4.72
CA PRO A 79 2.47 -12.92 3.46
C PRO A 79 1.87 -11.92 2.47
N ALA A 80 2.73 -11.18 1.79
CA ALA A 80 2.33 -10.22 0.77
C ALA A 80 2.09 -10.93 -0.56
N THR A 81 1.14 -11.87 -0.55
CA THR A 81 0.77 -12.69 -1.70
C THR A 81 -0.76 -12.78 -1.81
N ASN A 82 -1.25 -13.01 -3.02
CA ASN A 82 -2.68 -13.05 -3.30
C ASN A 82 -3.35 -14.18 -2.49
N GLY A 83 -4.46 -13.85 -1.81
CA GLY A 83 -5.27 -14.78 -1.02
C GLY A 83 -4.99 -14.81 0.49
N PHE A 84 -3.93 -14.15 0.98
CA PHE A 84 -3.68 -14.03 2.44
C PHE A 84 -4.33 -12.81 3.07
N VAL A 85 -4.39 -11.72 2.33
CA VAL A 85 -5.11 -10.51 2.70
C VAL A 85 -6.44 -10.51 1.95
N THR A 86 -7.54 -10.42 2.69
CA THR A 86 -8.88 -10.33 2.13
C THR A 86 -9.57 -9.06 2.59
N ARG A 87 -10.39 -8.47 1.71
CA ARG A 87 -11.05 -7.19 1.99
C ARG A 87 -12.03 -7.22 3.15
N THR A 88 -12.52 -8.40 3.52
CA THR A 88 -13.50 -8.59 4.61
C THR A 88 -12.83 -8.71 5.98
N LEU A 89 -11.56 -9.14 6.04
CA LEU A 89 -10.85 -9.41 7.29
C LEU A 89 -9.71 -8.43 7.55
N CYS A 90 -9.12 -7.86 6.51
CA CYS A 90 -7.96 -6.98 6.59
C CYS A 90 -8.31 -5.61 6.02
N PHE A 91 -8.16 -4.56 6.82
CA PHE A 91 -8.45 -3.18 6.40
C PHE A 91 -7.18 -2.36 6.28
N PHE A 92 -7.06 -1.58 5.21
CA PHE A 92 -6.09 -0.50 5.05
C PHE A 92 -6.74 0.81 5.49
N VAL A 93 -6.05 1.58 6.32
CA VAL A 93 -6.52 2.88 6.79
C VAL A 93 -5.73 3.98 6.11
N SER A 94 -6.41 4.70 5.21
CA SER A 94 -5.92 5.98 4.70
C SER A 94 -6.24 7.07 5.72
N HIS A 95 -5.24 7.80 6.17
CA HIS A 95 -5.43 8.82 7.20
C HIS A 95 -4.53 10.03 6.98
N PHE A 96 -4.87 11.12 7.66
CA PHE A 96 -4.16 12.38 7.54
C PHE A 96 -3.09 12.51 8.63
N TRP A 97 -1.87 12.87 8.23
CA TRP A 97 -0.80 13.22 9.16
C TRP A 97 -0.91 14.70 9.55
N HIS A 98 -1.28 14.98 10.80
CA HIS A 98 -1.37 16.35 11.31
C HIS A 98 -0.04 16.99 11.64
N THR A 99 0.86 16.19 12.18
CA THR A 99 2.21 16.61 12.52
C THR A 99 3.19 15.64 11.89
N LYS A 100 4.48 16.00 11.89
CA LYS A 100 5.52 15.11 11.40
C LYS A 100 5.83 13.96 12.36
N ASP A 101 5.59 14.16 13.66
CA ASP A 101 6.02 13.24 14.72
C ASP A 101 4.91 12.31 15.20
N ASP A 102 3.65 12.69 14.99
CA ASP A 102 2.49 11.89 15.35
C ASP A 102 1.30 12.30 14.44
N PRO A 103 0.68 11.35 13.71
CA PRO A 103 -0.46 11.66 12.87
C PRO A 103 -1.70 12.08 13.67
N ASP A 104 -1.85 11.63 14.92
CA ASP A 104 -3.03 11.85 15.77
C ASP A 104 -2.65 11.95 17.27
N PRO A 105 -1.91 13.00 17.68
CA PRO A 105 -1.35 13.10 19.04
C PRO A 105 -2.40 13.15 20.15
N ASN A 106 -3.63 13.56 19.84
CA ASN A 106 -4.74 13.61 20.79
C ASN A 106 -5.70 12.41 20.70
N GLY A 107 -5.42 11.46 19.81
CA GLY A 107 -6.22 10.25 19.60
C GLY A 107 -7.64 10.51 19.06
N LYS A 108 -7.91 11.71 18.50
CA LYS A 108 -9.25 12.07 18.05
C LYS A 108 -9.69 11.17 16.90
N TYR A 109 -8.80 10.90 15.97
CA TYR A 109 -9.12 10.08 14.80
C TYR A 109 -9.08 8.61 15.11
N LEU A 110 -8.19 8.18 15.98
CA LEU A 110 -8.23 6.83 16.53
C LEU A 110 -9.62 6.52 17.09
N ARG A 111 -10.19 7.41 17.92
CA ARG A 111 -11.53 7.20 18.50
C ARG A 111 -12.61 7.10 17.42
N LEU A 112 -12.59 7.99 16.43
CA LEU A 112 -13.56 7.97 15.32
C LEU A 112 -13.45 6.71 14.46
N LEU A 113 -12.23 6.26 14.17
CA LEU A 113 -11.96 5.00 13.49
C LEU A 113 -12.45 3.82 14.34
N GLN A 114 -12.10 3.78 15.63
CA GLN A 114 -12.53 2.73 16.56
C GLN A 114 -14.06 2.65 16.63
N ASP A 115 -14.78 3.77 16.74
CA ASP A 115 -16.24 3.76 16.82
C ASP A 115 -16.89 3.27 15.52
N THR A 116 -16.33 3.67 14.36
CA THR A 116 -16.79 3.21 13.04
C THR A 116 -16.51 1.72 12.81
N LEU A 117 -15.36 1.24 13.30
CA LEU A 117 -14.85 -0.10 13.03
C LEU A 117 -15.28 -1.14 14.07
N ARG A 118 -15.59 -0.73 15.31
CA ARG A 118 -16.01 -1.65 16.40
C ARG A 118 -17.16 -2.58 16.01
N PRO A 119 -18.25 -2.13 15.34
CA PRO A 119 -19.36 -3.02 14.98
C PRO A 119 -19.07 -3.97 13.80
N GLN A 120 -17.94 -3.80 13.11
CA GLN A 120 -17.59 -4.57 11.91
C GLN A 120 -16.76 -5.83 12.27
N THR A 121 -16.74 -6.82 11.37
CA THR A 121 -16.16 -8.16 11.59
C THR A 121 -14.71 -8.34 11.07
N TRP A 122 -13.95 -7.25 10.93
CA TRP A 122 -12.55 -7.31 10.53
C TRP A 122 -11.67 -7.93 11.64
N LEU A 123 -10.47 -8.37 11.28
CA LEU A 123 -9.51 -9.01 12.20
C LEU A 123 -8.20 -8.23 12.31
N TYR A 124 -7.77 -7.63 11.19
CA TYR A 124 -6.47 -7.02 11.05
C TYR A 124 -6.58 -5.67 10.38
N ILE A 125 -5.75 -4.73 10.80
CA ILE A 125 -5.73 -3.38 10.26
C ILE A 125 -4.29 -2.97 9.94
N TRP A 126 -4.13 -2.31 8.80
CA TRP A 126 -2.87 -1.75 8.35
C TRP A 126 -3.01 -0.23 8.30
N LEU A 127 -2.12 0.44 9.03
CA LEU A 127 -1.94 1.88 9.02
C LEU A 127 -0.43 2.09 9.08
N ASP A 128 0.12 2.86 8.14
CA ASP A 128 1.56 3.11 7.99
C ASP A 128 2.27 3.43 9.33
N TRP A 129 1.70 4.29 10.17
CA TRP A 129 2.26 4.70 11.46
C TRP A 129 2.38 3.55 12.47
N THR A 130 1.40 2.66 12.49
CA THR A 130 1.35 1.54 13.45
C THR A 130 2.00 0.28 12.88
N CYS A 131 2.06 0.13 11.55
CA CYS A 131 2.40 -1.13 10.88
C CYS A 131 3.71 -1.10 10.09
N ALA A 132 4.30 0.07 9.85
CA ALA A 132 5.63 0.19 9.25
C ALA A 132 6.61 0.84 10.24
N PRO A 133 7.90 0.45 10.25
CA PRO A 133 8.88 1.10 11.11
C PRO A 133 8.95 2.61 10.90
N GLN A 134 8.94 3.35 12.01
CA GLN A 134 8.95 4.81 12.05
C GLN A 134 10.25 5.32 12.66
N HIS A 135 10.71 6.52 12.30
CA HIS A 135 12.00 7.06 12.76
C HIS A 135 12.06 7.23 14.30
N PRO A 136 13.16 6.90 15.00
CA PRO A 136 14.42 6.37 14.48
C PRO A 136 14.31 4.88 14.12
N ARG A 137 14.94 4.51 13.01
CA ARG A 137 14.97 3.14 12.48
C ARG A 137 16.39 2.60 12.54
N THR A 138 16.57 1.31 12.81
CA THR A 138 17.83 0.63 12.48
C THR A 138 17.98 0.48 10.97
N GLN A 139 19.18 0.13 10.51
CA GLN A 139 19.44 -0.11 9.09
C GLN A 139 18.51 -1.19 8.49
N VAL A 140 18.26 -2.27 9.23
CA VAL A 140 17.36 -3.36 8.80
C VAL A 140 15.90 -2.92 8.75
N GLU A 141 15.46 -2.08 9.68
CA GLU A 141 14.11 -1.50 9.67
C GLU A 141 13.93 -0.48 8.55
N GLN A 142 14.97 0.30 8.24
CA GLN A 142 14.98 1.22 7.10
C GLN A 142 14.80 0.44 5.79
N ALA A 143 15.53 -0.66 5.60
CA ALA A 143 15.39 -1.52 4.43
C ALA A 143 13.97 -2.12 4.34
N TYR A 144 13.42 -2.62 5.44
CA TYR A 144 12.05 -3.13 5.49
C TYR A 144 11.01 -2.04 5.21
N PHE A 145 11.17 -0.85 5.78
CA PHE A 145 10.28 0.29 5.56
C PHE A 145 10.22 0.69 4.09
N LEU A 146 11.37 0.82 3.42
CA LEU A 146 11.41 1.17 1.99
C LEU A 146 10.70 0.11 1.13
N ARG A 147 10.92 -1.18 1.42
CA ARG A 147 10.20 -2.26 0.74
C ARG A 147 8.70 -2.24 1.01
N THR A 148 8.32 -1.91 2.24
CA THR A 148 6.91 -1.76 2.63
C THR A 148 6.25 -0.65 1.82
N LEU A 149 6.86 0.54 1.75
CA LEU A 149 6.38 1.67 0.93
C LEU A 149 6.16 1.28 -0.54
N GLN A 150 7.12 0.56 -1.12
CA GLN A 150 7.01 0.10 -2.51
C GLN A 150 5.90 -0.93 -2.74
N SER A 151 5.40 -1.56 -1.67
CA SER A 151 4.35 -2.58 -1.71
C SER A 151 2.98 -2.07 -1.25
N VAL A 152 2.86 -0.79 -0.87
CA VAL A 152 1.61 -0.19 -0.35
C VAL A 152 0.45 -0.36 -1.32
N SER A 153 0.68 -0.26 -2.63
CA SER A 153 -0.34 -0.51 -3.64
C SER A 153 -0.95 -1.91 -3.49
N GLY A 154 -0.10 -2.93 -3.26
CA GLY A 154 -0.55 -4.29 -3.00
C GLY A 154 -1.38 -4.42 -1.73
N ILE A 155 -1.08 -3.64 -0.68
CA ILE A 155 -1.86 -3.61 0.56
C ILE A 155 -3.25 -3.02 0.29
N ILE A 156 -3.31 -1.86 -0.38
CA ILE A 156 -4.54 -1.15 -0.71
C ILE A 156 -5.47 -2.04 -1.54
N ARG A 157 -4.97 -2.66 -2.62
CA ARG A 157 -5.78 -3.49 -3.51
C ARG A 157 -6.41 -4.71 -2.84
N ASN A 158 -5.70 -5.29 -1.88
CA ASN A 158 -6.10 -6.56 -1.24
C ASN A 158 -6.87 -6.38 0.07
N SER A 159 -6.87 -5.17 0.64
CA SER A 159 -7.55 -4.84 1.89
C SER A 159 -8.89 -4.14 1.66
N GLY A 160 -9.77 -4.16 2.66
CA GLY A 160 -10.87 -3.21 2.75
C GLY A 160 -10.31 -1.82 2.97
N PHE A 161 -10.99 -0.77 2.51
CA PHE A 161 -10.46 0.59 2.60
C PHE A 161 -11.27 1.41 3.59
N VAL A 162 -10.57 1.95 4.57
CA VAL A 162 -11.13 2.77 5.63
C VAL A 162 -10.43 4.11 5.59
N TRP A 163 -11.19 5.17 5.82
CA TRP A 163 -10.62 6.50 5.84
C TRP A 163 -11.27 7.34 6.91
N TYR A 164 -10.50 8.34 7.34
CA TYR A 164 -11.03 9.51 8.01
C TYR A 164 -10.19 10.71 7.60
N TYR A 165 -10.78 11.64 6.85
CA TYR A 165 -10.11 12.86 6.43
C TYR A 165 -10.68 14.09 7.16
N PRO A 166 -9.82 15.03 7.58
CA PRO A 166 -10.23 16.37 7.97
C PRO A 166 -10.82 17.13 6.77
N PRO A 167 -11.23 18.41 6.93
CA PRO A 167 -11.48 19.29 5.80
C PRO A 167 -10.35 19.18 4.75
N PHE A 168 -10.74 19.26 3.48
CA PHE A 168 -9.86 18.93 2.36
C PHE A 168 -8.52 19.67 2.40
N GLU A 169 -7.44 18.90 2.26
CA GLU A 169 -6.11 19.40 1.91
C GLU A 169 -5.54 18.55 0.76
N PRO A 170 -4.86 19.15 -0.22
CA PRO A 170 -4.43 18.45 -1.43
C PRO A 170 -3.13 17.65 -1.17
N ARG A 171 -3.24 16.58 -0.38
CA ARG A 171 -2.15 15.62 -0.11
C ARG A 171 -2.11 14.55 -1.18
N LEU A 172 -0.99 14.46 -1.90
CA LEU A 172 -0.88 13.56 -3.05
C LEU A 172 -0.88 12.09 -2.64
N TRP A 173 -0.30 11.72 -1.50
CA TRP A 173 -0.39 10.36 -0.95
C TRP A 173 -1.84 9.90 -0.76
N ILE A 174 -2.71 10.75 -0.19
CA ILE A 174 -4.12 10.42 0.00
C ILE A 174 -4.84 10.26 -1.34
N LEU A 175 -4.62 11.18 -2.29
CA LEU A 175 -5.21 11.05 -3.63
C LEU A 175 -4.76 9.75 -4.31
N TYR A 176 -3.48 9.41 -4.20
CA TYR A 176 -2.94 8.16 -4.72
C TYR A 176 -3.62 6.94 -4.09
N GLU A 177 -3.80 6.92 -2.76
CA GLU A 177 -4.47 5.81 -2.07
C GLU A 177 -5.92 5.65 -2.51
N VAL A 178 -6.64 6.77 -2.65
CA VAL A 178 -8.03 6.80 -3.14
C VAL A 178 -8.10 6.34 -4.59
N ALA A 179 -7.20 6.83 -5.46
CA ALA A 179 -7.14 6.43 -6.86
C ALA A 179 -6.79 4.95 -7.03
N GLU A 180 -5.80 4.46 -6.29
CA GLU A 180 -5.40 3.05 -6.29
C GLU A 180 -6.61 2.19 -5.91
N TYR A 181 -7.32 2.52 -4.83
CA TYR A 181 -8.48 1.75 -4.41
C TYR A 181 -9.61 1.84 -5.44
N THR A 182 -10.08 3.04 -5.77
CA THR A 182 -11.25 3.25 -6.65
C THR A 182 -11.06 2.71 -8.06
N LEU A 183 -9.85 2.77 -8.62
CA LEU A 183 -9.59 2.32 -9.98
C LEU A 183 -9.20 0.84 -10.07
N THR A 184 -8.95 0.14 -8.96
CA THR A 184 -8.51 -1.28 -9.02
C THR A 184 -9.41 -2.24 -8.25
N CYS A 185 -10.49 -1.74 -7.65
CA CYS A 185 -11.43 -2.51 -6.86
C CYS A 185 -12.81 -2.56 -7.51
N ASP A 186 -13.35 -3.77 -7.73
CA ASP A 186 -14.75 -3.96 -8.13
C ASP A 186 -15.71 -3.36 -7.08
N GLY A 187 -16.74 -2.66 -7.54
CA GLY A 187 -17.73 -1.97 -6.70
C GLY A 187 -17.35 -0.56 -6.26
N GLY A 188 -16.09 -0.14 -6.46
CA GLY A 188 -15.60 1.22 -6.17
C GLY A 188 -15.90 1.72 -4.74
N LEU A 189 -15.83 3.04 -4.54
CA LEU A 189 -16.34 3.72 -3.34
C LEU A 189 -17.80 4.18 -3.51
N GLU A 190 -18.43 3.89 -4.65
CA GLU A 190 -19.70 4.50 -5.08
C GLU A 190 -20.88 4.25 -4.13
N SER A 191 -20.80 3.23 -3.28
CA SER A 191 -21.82 2.93 -2.25
C SER A 191 -21.51 3.49 -0.85
N ILE A 192 -20.33 4.09 -0.63
CA ILE A 192 -19.84 4.52 0.69
C ILE A 192 -19.24 5.94 0.65
N THR A 193 -19.48 6.73 -0.41
CA THR A 193 -18.94 8.10 -0.52
C THR A 193 -19.45 9.00 0.60
N THR A 194 -18.60 9.23 1.60
CA THR A 194 -18.82 10.20 2.66
C THR A 194 -18.35 11.59 2.22
N ALA A 195 -18.88 12.64 2.85
CA ALA A 195 -18.57 14.02 2.47
C ALA A 195 -17.06 14.35 2.48
N ASN A 196 -16.27 13.70 3.35
CA ASN A 196 -14.83 13.92 3.46
C ASN A 196 -14.00 13.19 2.38
N MET A 197 -14.56 12.20 1.68
CA MET A 197 -13.91 11.49 0.57
C MET A 197 -14.22 12.11 -0.79
N ARG A 198 -15.41 12.71 -0.93
CA ARG A 198 -15.97 13.15 -2.21
C ARG A 198 -15.02 13.99 -3.05
N THR A 199 -14.32 14.95 -2.45
CA THR A 199 -13.39 15.81 -3.18
C THR A 199 -12.25 15.01 -3.83
N PHE A 200 -11.69 14.00 -3.15
CA PHE A 200 -10.67 13.15 -3.75
C PHE A 200 -11.23 12.29 -4.88
N GLU A 201 -12.44 11.73 -4.73
CA GLU A 201 -13.10 10.98 -5.80
C GLU A 201 -13.38 11.84 -7.03
N ASP A 202 -13.86 13.07 -6.83
CA ASP A 202 -14.12 14.01 -7.93
C ASP A 202 -12.82 14.37 -8.65
N HIS A 203 -11.72 14.53 -7.92
CA HIS A 203 -10.40 14.74 -8.51
C HIS A 203 -9.89 13.49 -9.25
N VAL A 204 -10.19 12.27 -8.79
CA VAL A 204 -9.92 11.03 -9.55
C VAL A 204 -10.69 11.00 -10.86
N LYS A 205 -11.97 11.37 -10.85
CA LYS A 205 -12.78 11.49 -12.07
C LYS A 205 -12.23 12.57 -13.01
N GLU A 206 -11.79 13.70 -12.46
CA GLU A 206 -11.16 14.77 -13.24
C GLU A 206 -9.83 14.32 -13.87
N MET A 207 -9.00 13.52 -13.18
CA MET A 207 -7.79 12.92 -13.80
C MET A 207 -8.12 12.06 -15.03
N LEU A 208 -9.25 11.34 -14.99
CA LEU A 208 -9.74 10.56 -16.14
C LEU A 208 -10.22 11.47 -17.30
N GLN A 209 -10.55 12.73 -17.04
CA GLN A 209 -10.96 13.67 -18.09
C GLN A 209 -9.76 14.43 -18.66
N ILE A 210 -9.03 15.15 -17.81
CA ILE A 210 -8.00 16.11 -18.23
C ILE A 210 -6.55 15.62 -18.06
N GLY A 211 -6.36 14.45 -17.44
CA GLY A 211 -5.04 13.91 -17.11
C GLY A 211 -4.55 14.30 -15.71
N VAL A 212 -3.51 13.61 -15.25
CA VAL A 212 -2.99 13.74 -13.86
C VAL A 212 -2.30 15.08 -13.65
N GLY A 213 -1.27 15.41 -14.45
CA GLY A 213 -0.50 16.65 -14.29
C GLY A 213 -1.35 17.92 -14.21
N PRO A 214 -2.24 18.19 -15.18
CA PRO A 214 -3.13 19.36 -15.14
C PRO A 214 -4.03 19.40 -13.89
N MET A 215 -4.59 18.25 -13.49
CA MET A 215 -5.43 18.15 -12.28
C MET A 215 -4.62 18.45 -11.02
N LEU A 216 -3.44 17.85 -10.87
CA LEU A 216 -2.55 18.09 -9.74
C LEU A 216 -2.18 19.57 -9.60
N ALA A 217 -1.84 20.22 -10.71
CA ALA A 217 -1.50 21.65 -10.76
C ALA A 217 -2.70 22.54 -10.39
N LYS A 218 -3.88 22.25 -10.96
CA LYS A 218 -5.12 23.00 -10.71
C LYS A 218 -5.52 23.02 -9.23
N HIS A 219 -5.36 21.89 -8.53
CA HIS A 219 -5.79 21.72 -7.14
C HIS A 219 -4.66 21.82 -6.11
N GLY A 220 -3.44 22.13 -6.54
CA GLY A 220 -2.32 22.40 -5.64
C GLY A 220 -1.84 21.18 -4.85
N TYR A 221 -1.88 20.00 -5.44
CA TYR A 221 -1.42 18.76 -4.81
C TYR A 221 0.08 18.76 -4.53
N ARG A 222 0.45 18.29 -3.32
CA ARG A 222 1.83 18.31 -2.82
C ARG A 222 2.22 17.03 -2.07
N CYS A 223 3.52 16.75 -2.10
CA CYS A 223 4.21 15.83 -1.19
C CYS A 223 5.24 16.60 -0.36
N THR A 224 5.62 16.05 0.78
CA THR A 224 6.77 16.54 1.55
C THR A 224 8.08 16.39 0.77
N TYR A 225 8.20 15.30 0.00
CA TYR A 225 9.38 14.99 -0.80
C TYR A 225 9.06 15.00 -2.30
N GLU A 226 9.90 15.66 -3.08
CA GLU A 226 9.76 15.74 -4.55
C GLU A 226 9.86 14.35 -5.20
N HIS A 227 10.68 13.47 -4.64
CA HIS A 227 10.80 12.08 -5.10
C HIS A 227 9.46 11.34 -5.04
N ASP A 228 8.72 11.48 -3.93
CA ASP A 228 7.39 10.87 -3.79
C ASP A 228 6.44 11.47 -4.82
N MET A 229 6.48 12.78 -5.05
CA MET A 229 5.63 13.43 -6.03
C MET A 229 5.83 12.83 -7.44
N LYS A 230 7.09 12.63 -7.86
CA LYS A 230 7.40 11.97 -9.15
C LYS A 230 6.87 10.54 -9.19
N PHE A 231 7.18 9.74 -8.17
CA PHE A 231 6.75 8.35 -8.11
C PHE A 231 5.22 8.21 -8.16
N LEU A 232 4.49 8.98 -7.33
CA LEU A 232 3.04 8.92 -7.26
C LEU A 232 2.38 9.45 -8.54
N THR A 233 2.95 10.48 -9.16
CA THR A 233 2.45 10.99 -10.46
C THR A 233 2.57 9.92 -11.54
N SER A 234 3.73 9.27 -11.68
CA SER A 234 3.93 8.15 -12.61
C SER A 234 2.90 7.03 -12.39
N TRP A 235 2.64 6.68 -11.13
CA TRP A 235 1.68 5.64 -10.79
C TRP A 235 0.24 6.02 -11.13
N LEU A 236 -0.18 7.23 -10.75
CA LEU A 236 -1.50 7.77 -11.08
C LEU A 236 -1.74 7.81 -12.59
N GLU A 237 -0.73 8.20 -13.37
CA GLU A 237 -0.84 8.23 -14.83
C GLU A 237 -0.98 6.84 -15.43
N CYS A 238 -0.28 5.83 -14.91
CA CYS A 238 -0.53 4.44 -15.28
C CYS A 238 -1.98 4.02 -15.03
N LEU A 239 -2.51 4.28 -13.82
CA LEU A 239 -3.90 3.96 -13.48
C LEU A 239 -4.90 4.62 -14.44
N VAL A 240 -4.70 5.90 -14.73
CA VAL A 240 -5.54 6.68 -15.66
C VAL A 240 -5.46 6.11 -17.08
N VAL A 241 -4.26 5.81 -17.58
CA VAL A 241 -4.07 5.20 -18.91
C VAL A 241 -4.81 3.87 -18.99
N PHE A 242 -4.63 2.97 -18.01
CA PHE A 242 -5.28 1.67 -18.04
C PHE A 242 -6.80 1.76 -18.05
N LYS A 243 -7.35 2.71 -17.29
CA LYS A 243 -8.80 2.94 -17.27
C LYS A 243 -9.34 3.58 -18.54
N LYS A 244 -8.65 4.57 -19.11
CA LYS A 244 -9.04 5.17 -20.40
C LYS A 244 -9.09 4.14 -21.53
N LEU A 245 -8.23 3.12 -21.48
CA LEU A 245 -8.17 2.04 -22.46
C LEU A 245 -9.18 0.92 -22.21
N ASN A 246 -10.06 1.05 -21.20
CA ASN A 246 -11.05 0.03 -20.84
C ASN A 246 -10.43 -1.36 -20.63
N ILE A 247 -9.23 -1.41 -20.05
CA ILE A 247 -8.56 -2.66 -19.66
C ILE A 247 -9.36 -3.29 -18.53
N ASP A 248 -9.54 -4.60 -18.61
CA ASP A 248 -10.28 -5.34 -17.59
C ASP A 248 -9.58 -5.19 -16.23
N ILE A 249 -10.36 -5.09 -15.15
CA ILE A 249 -9.80 -4.87 -13.82
C ILE A 249 -8.88 -6.01 -13.37
N PHE A 250 -9.15 -7.24 -13.81
CA PHE A 250 -8.28 -8.38 -13.55
C PHE A 250 -6.90 -8.18 -14.19
N ASP A 251 -6.88 -7.77 -15.47
CA ASP A 251 -5.65 -7.52 -16.22
C ASP A 251 -4.86 -6.33 -15.64
N ILE A 252 -5.56 -5.27 -15.22
CA ILE A 252 -4.95 -4.14 -14.49
C ILE A 252 -4.25 -4.64 -13.24
N ARG A 253 -4.93 -5.46 -12.43
CA ARG A 253 -4.36 -5.98 -11.19
C ARG A 253 -3.14 -6.87 -11.43
N VAL A 254 -3.16 -7.72 -12.47
CA VAL A 254 -1.98 -8.53 -12.85
C VAL A 254 -0.79 -7.63 -13.20
N LEU A 255 -1.02 -6.56 -13.98
CA LEU A 255 0.05 -5.63 -14.36
C LEU A 255 0.59 -4.86 -13.14
N LEU A 256 -0.30 -4.37 -12.27
CA LEU A 256 0.10 -3.66 -11.04
C LEU A 256 0.79 -4.58 -10.04
N ASP A 257 0.40 -5.85 -9.94
CA ASP A 257 1.10 -6.86 -9.15
C ASP A 257 2.52 -7.06 -9.69
N HIS A 258 2.70 -7.17 -11.01
CA HIS A 258 4.03 -7.18 -11.59
C HIS A 258 4.84 -5.91 -11.29
N MET A 259 4.22 -4.73 -11.34
CA MET A 259 4.91 -3.47 -10.97
C MET A 259 5.34 -3.45 -9.50
N THR A 260 4.49 -3.98 -8.62
CA THR A 260 4.71 -4.04 -7.16
C THR A 260 5.84 -5.02 -6.81
N TRP A 261 5.81 -6.22 -7.42
CA TRP A 261 6.67 -7.34 -7.04
C TRP A 261 7.94 -7.50 -7.88
N ARG A 262 7.98 -6.91 -9.10
CA ARG A 262 9.14 -6.99 -10.02
C ARG A 262 9.74 -5.62 -10.26
N GLN A 263 10.17 -4.97 -9.19
CA GLN A 263 10.62 -3.59 -9.25
C GLN A 263 11.89 -3.40 -10.08
N THR A 264 12.75 -4.39 -10.23
CA THR A 264 13.95 -4.23 -11.07
C THR A 264 13.66 -4.43 -12.56
N ALA A 265 12.46 -4.93 -12.90
CA ALA A 265 12.10 -5.19 -14.28
C ALA A 265 11.88 -3.87 -15.02
N LYS A 266 12.68 -3.67 -16.07
CA LYS A 266 12.53 -2.52 -16.98
C LYS A 266 11.26 -2.64 -17.82
N GLU A 267 10.92 -3.87 -18.17
CA GLU A 267 9.81 -4.24 -19.04
C GLU A 267 8.94 -5.28 -18.35
N LEU A 268 7.62 -5.06 -18.39
CA LEU A 268 6.62 -5.96 -17.85
C LEU A 268 5.65 -6.38 -18.97
N PRO A 269 5.92 -7.50 -19.67
CA PRO A 269 4.97 -8.06 -20.61
C PRO A 269 3.89 -8.84 -19.86
N VAL A 270 2.63 -8.61 -20.20
CA VAL A 270 1.48 -9.36 -19.68
C VAL A 270 0.63 -9.81 -20.87
N GLN A 271 0.32 -11.11 -20.91
CA GLN A 271 -0.61 -11.65 -21.88
C GLN A 271 -2.01 -11.68 -21.27
N THR A 272 -2.96 -11.02 -21.92
CA THR A 272 -4.37 -10.98 -21.51
C THR A 272 -5.23 -11.68 -22.56
N ILE A 273 -6.51 -11.85 -22.26
CA ILE A 273 -7.52 -12.32 -23.22
C ILE A 273 -7.68 -11.30 -24.36
N LYS A 274 -7.55 -10.00 -24.08
CA LYS A 274 -7.71 -8.92 -25.07
C LYS A 274 -6.46 -8.70 -25.93
N GLY A 275 -5.29 -9.18 -25.51
CA GLY A 275 -4.05 -9.05 -26.25
C GLY A 275 -2.82 -8.91 -25.35
N ARG A 276 -1.69 -8.60 -25.98
CA ARG A 276 -0.43 -8.37 -25.28
C ARG A 276 -0.38 -6.93 -24.76
N MET A 277 -0.09 -6.81 -23.46
CA MET A 277 0.24 -5.54 -22.81
C MET A 277 1.75 -5.52 -22.54
N LYS A 278 2.37 -4.34 -22.67
CA LYS A 278 3.79 -4.18 -22.38
C LYS A 278 4.05 -2.81 -21.75
N LEU A 279 4.46 -2.81 -20.49
CA LEU A 279 4.83 -1.59 -19.76
C LEU A 279 6.36 -1.46 -19.71
N ARG A 280 6.92 -0.34 -20.16
CA ARG A 280 8.33 0.03 -19.96
C ARG A 280 8.40 1.19 -18.96
N ARG A 281 8.39 0.86 -17.68
CA ARG A 281 8.13 1.81 -16.57
C ARG A 281 9.12 2.97 -16.47
N TYR A 282 10.39 2.71 -16.78
CA TYR A 282 11.45 3.73 -16.72
C TYR A 282 11.60 4.55 -18.00
N GLU A 283 10.91 4.14 -19.06
CA GLU A 283 10.80 4.90 -20.31
C GLU A 283 9.51 5.70 -20.36
N GLY A 284 8.55 5.41 -19.46
CA GLY A 284 7.25 6.07 -19.46
C GLY A 284 6.37 5.64 -20.63
N THR A 285 6.48 4.38 -21.09
CA THR A 285 5.69 3.88 -22.21
C THR A 285 4.86 2.66 -21.84
N PHE A 286 3.65 2.60 -22.39
CA PHE A 286 2.72 1.49 -22.27
C PHE A 286 2.18 1.13 -23.66
N GLU A 287 2.32 -0.12 -24.06
CA GLU A 287 1.88 -0.62 -25.36
C GLU A 287 0.73 -1.61 -25.17
N PHE A 288 -0.39 -1.37 -25.85
CA PHE A 288 -1.58 -2.21 -25.80
C PHE A 288 -2.26 -2.21 -27.16
N LEU A 289 -2.58 -3.41 -27.68
CA LEU A 289 -3.20 -3.57 -29.02
C LEU A 289 -2.41 -2.90 -30.17
N GLY A 290 -1.09 -2.77 -30.01
CA GLY A 290 -0.22 -2.11 -30.98
C GLY A 290 -0.17 -0.58 -30.88
N GLU A 291 -0.97 0.02 -30.00
CA GLU A 291 -0.92 1.45 -29.70
C GLU A 291 0.05 1.76 -28.57
N LEU A 292 0.80 2.85 -28.72
CA LEU A 292 1.77 3.32 -27.74
C LEU A 292 1.20 4.52 -26.96
N HIS A 293 1.19 4.40 -25.64
CA HIS A 293 0.75 5.44 -24.72
C HIS A 293 1.91 5.89 -23.83
N MET A 294 1.95 7.19 -23.54
CA MET A 294 3.00 7.80 -22.74
C MET A 294 2.51 8.15 -21.35
N PHE A 295 3.41 8.08 -20.38
CA PHE A 295 3.25 8.58 -19.01
C PHE A 295 4.61 9.03 -18.47
N THR A 296 4.60 9.73 -17.33
CA THR A 296 5.80 10.19 -16.64
C THR A 296 6.64 8.99 -16.21
N PRO A 297 7.90 8.85 -16.67
CA PRO A 297 8.74 7.72 -16.30
C PRO A 297 8.92 7.59 -14.79
N PHE A 298 8.87 6.36 -14.28
CA PHE A 298 9.16 6.10 -12.88
C PHE A 298 10.61 6.50 -12.55
N PRO A 299 10.88 7.07 -11.37
CA PRO A 299 12.24 7.36 -10.94
C PRO A 299 13.06 6.05 -10.91
N GLN A 300 14.23 6.06 -11.55
CA GLN A 300 15.17 4.95 -11.45
C GLN A 300 15.88 5.02 -10.11
N SER A 301 15.79 3.95 -9.32
CA SER A 301 16.64 3.73 -8.15
C SER A 301 18.07 3.39 -8.60
N ARG A 302 18.75 4.27 -9.32
CA ARG A 302 20.18 4.09 -9.64
C ARG A 302 21.00 4.79 -8.55
N LYS A 303 21.75 4.00 -7.77
CA LYS A 303 22.86 4.41 -6.88
C LYS A 303 22.53 5.21 -5.60
N THR A 304 21.29 5.30 -5.17
CA THR A 304 20.95 6.06 -3.94
C THR A 304 20.95 5.24 -2.66
N ASP A 305 21.22 3.92 -2.68
CA ASP A 305 21.37 3.15 -1.43
C ASP A 305 22.52 3.71 -0.55
N ASN A 306 23.53 4.33 -1.17
CA ASN A 306 24.59 5.06 -0.45
C ASN A 306 24.25 6.55 -0.16
N GLU A 307 23.34 7.19 -0.91
CA GLU A 307 22.97 8.59 -0.66
C GLU A 307 21.85 8.72 0.37
N PHE A 308 20.91 7.77 0.44
CA PHE A 308 19.94 7.72 1.54
C PHE A 308 20.61 7.33 2.87
N ALA A 309 21.70 6.56 2.84
CA ALA A 309 22.49 6.26 4.03
C ALA A 309 23.37 7.43 4.48
N ASN A 310 23.92 8.23 3.55
CA ASN A 310 24.88 9.29 3.86
C ASN A 310 24.30 10.70 3.96
N ASN A 311 23.18 11.02 3.27
CA ASN A 311 22.54 12.34 3.40
C ASN A 311 21.61 12.45 4.62
N GLU A 312 21.37 11.34 5.34
CA GLU A 312 20.64 11.35 6.62
C GLU A 312 21.55 11.65 7.84
N VAL A 313 22.88 11.62 7.68
CA VAL A 313 23.84 11.90 8.78
C VAL A 313 24.06 13.41 9.00
N GLY A 314 23.76 14.26 8.01
CA GLY A 314 24.06 15.70 8.07
C GLY A 314 22.92 16.63 8.48
N THR A 315 21.66 16.21 8.33
CA THR A 315 20.54 17.17 8.43
C THR A 315 19.20 16.48 8.73
N LEU A 316 19.06 15.88 9.91
CA LEU A 316 17.77 15.36 10.39
C LEU A 316 17.48 15.71 11.85
N LYS A 317 17.04 16.95 12.06
CA LYS A 317 15.86 17.18 12.89
C LYS A 317 14.67 17.13 11.93
N ARG A 318 13.95 16.00 11.85
CA ARG A 318 12.74 15.86 11.00
C ARG A 318 11.56 16.53 11.68
#